data_AF-A0A4R4ULJ5-F1
#
_entry.id   AF-A0A4R4ULJ5-F1
#
_cell.length_a   1.000
_cell.length_b   1.000
_cell.length_c   1.000
_cell.angle_alpha   90.00
_cell.angle_beta   90.00
_cell.angle_gamma   90.00
#
_symmetry.space_group_name_H-M   'P 1'
#
loop_
_entity.id
_entity.type
_entity.pdbx_description
1 polymer ?
#
loop_
_entity_poly.entity_id
_entity_poly.type
_entity_poly.pdbx_seq_one_letter_code
_entity_poly.pdbx_strand_id
1 'polypeptide(L)'
;MSDRCAHLTGAATQRPDPSSADSCEDCLAAGERVWAHLRICTDCGHVGCCDSSPNRHATVHHEQTRHPVIRSFEPGENWMWCYVDEQLGV
;
A
#
# COMPACT_ATOMS: atom_id res chain seq x y z
N MET A 1 -10.70 -8.66 22.04
CA MET A 1 -11.22 -8.15 20.77
C MET A 1 -10.11 -7.27 20.20
N SER A 2 -9.47 -7.66 19.10
CA SER A 2 -8.58 -6.71 18.42
C SER A 2 -9.46 -5.61 17.85
N ASP A 3 -9.58 -4.51 18.60
CA ASP A 3 -10.13 -3.28 18.06
C ASP A 3 -9.22 -2.85 16.91
N ARG A 4 -9.77 -2.92 15.70
CA ARG A 4 -9.13 -2.37 14.50
C ARG A 4 -8.98 -0.87 14.72
N CYS A 5 -7.82 -0.31 14.39
CA CYS A 5 -7.67 1.13 14.48
C CYS A 5 -8.70 1.88 13.59
N ALA A 6 -8.92 3.15 13.91
CA ALA A 6 -9.86 4.01 13.18
C ALA A 6 -9.48 4.13 11.69
N HIS A 7 -8.18 4.12 11.36
CA HIS A 7 -7.70 4.20 9.98
C HIS A 7 -8.12 2.98 9.15
N LEU A 8 -7.94 1.77 9.68
CA LEU A 8 -8.36 0.54 9.00
C LEU A 8 -9.89 0.48 8.83
N THR A 9 -10.63 0.97 9.83
CA THR A 9 -12.09 1.07 9.74
C THR A 9 -12.54 2.03 8.64
N GLY A 10 -11.87 3.18 8.50
CA GLY A 10 -12.13 4.14 7.42
C GLY A 10 -11.76 3.59 6.03
N ALA A 11 -10.60 2.92 5.94
CA ALA A 11 -10.08 2.36 4.69
C ALA A 11 -10.93 1.22 4.12
N ALA A 12 -11.73 0.54 4.94
CA ALA A 12 -12.56 -0.60 4.52
C ALA A 12 -13.50 -0.30 3.35
N THR A 13 -13.96 0.95 3.22
CA THR A 13 -14.86 1.40 2.14
C THR A 13 -14.13 2.16 1.03
N GLN A 14 -12.85 2.49 1.21
CA GLN A 14 -12.06 3.21 0.22
C GLN A 14 -11.52 2.25 -0.86
N ARG A 15 -11.81 2.59 -2.11
CA ARG A 15 -11.44 1.81 -3.31
C ARG A 15 -11.01 2.78 -4.42
N PRO A 16 -9.87 3.48 -4.27
CA PRO A 16 -9.38 4.33 -5.34
C PRO A 16 -8.95 3.48 -6.55
N ASP A 17 -8.99 4.09 -7.73
CA ASP A 17 -8.44 3.48 -8.93
C ASP A 17 -6.92 3.36 -8.79
N PRO A 18 -6.32 2.20 -9.14
CA PRO A 18 -4.88 2.02 -9.05
C PRO A 18 -4.18 2.93 -10.05
N SER A 19 -3.10 3.57 -9.62
CA SER A 19 -2.26 4.41 -10.48
C SER A 19 -1.58 3.58 -11.58
N SER A 20 -1.29 2.30 -11.29
CA SER A 20 -0.76 1.32 -12.22
C SER A 20 -1.43 -0.05 -12.05
N ALA A 21 -1.61 -0.79 -13.14
CA ALA A 21 -2.32 -2.07 -13.15
C ALA A 21 -1.53 -3.22 -12.51
N ASP A 22 -0.20 -3.22 -12.64
CA ASP A 22 0.65 -4.37 -12.30
C ASP A 22 2.12 -4.00 -12.02
N SER A 23 2.42 -2.72 -11.83
CA SER A 23 3.79 -2.27 -11.64
C SER A 23 3.94 -1.16 -10.61
N CYS A 24 5.13 -1.05 -10.03
CA CYS A 24 5.51 0.07 -9.19
C CYS A 24 6.05 1.20 -10.06
N GLU A 25 5.31 2.31 -10.13
CA GLU A 25 5.67 3.47 -10.97
C GLU A 25 7.02 4.06 -10.59
N ASP A 26 7.31 4.15 -9.29
CA ASP A 26 8.57 4.71 -8.79
C ASP A 26 9.77 3.82 -9.15
N CYS A 27 9.60 2.49 -9.11
CA CYS A 27 10.62 1.56 -9.61
C CYS A 27 10.85 1.76 -11.11
N LEU A 28 9.78 1.87 -11.91
CA LEU A 28 9.90 2.10 -13.35
C LEU A 28 10.58 3.44 -13.65
N ALA A 29 10.27 4.49 -12.91
CA ALA A 29 10.90 5.79 -13.02
C ALA A 29 12.40 5.75 -12.66
N ALA A 30 12.79 4.90 -11.71
CA ALA A 30 14.20 4.62 -11.38
C ALA A 30 14.90 3.69 -12.39
N GLY A 31 14.20 3.19 -13.42
CA GLY A 31 14.74 2.24 -14.40
C GLY A 31 14.79 0.80 -13.91
N GLU A 32 14.14 0.50 -12.78
CA GLU A 32 14.05 -0.83 -12.20
C GLU A 32 12.75 -1.55 -12.62
N ARG A 33 12.84 -2.87 -12.74
CA ARG A 33 11.71 -3.73 -13.12
C ARG A 33 11.53 -4.93 -12.19
N VAL A 34 12.20 -4.91 -11.04
CA VAL A 34 12.23 -6.03 -10.10
C VAL A 34 11.71 -5.55 -8.76
N TRP A 35 10.64 -6.17 -8.30
CA TRP A 35 10.03 -5.99 -6.98
C TRP A 35 9.45 -7.33 -6.51
N ALA A 36 9.20 -7.46 -5.21
CA ALA A 36 8.63 -8.68 -4.65
C ALA A 36 7.10 -8.70 -4.82
N HIS A 37 6.42 -7.74 -4.21
CA HIS A 37 4.95 -7.62 -4.24
C HIS A 37 4.54 -6.15 -4.30
N LEU A 38 3.30 -5.92 -4.75
CA LEU A 38 2.72 -4.59 -4.87
C LEU A 38 1.70 -4.29 -3.76
N ARG A 39 1.64 -3.01 -3.41
CA ARG A 39 0.73 -2.45 -2.42
C ARG A 39 0.05 -1.23 -3.03
N ILE A 40 -1.24 -1.07 -2.76
CA ILE A 40 -2.01 0.08 -3.19
C ILE A 40 -2.39 0.94 -1.98
N CYS A 41 -2.19 2.25 -2.08
CA CYS A 41 -2.67 3.20 -1.09
C CYS A 41 -4.20 3.32 -1.14
N THR A 42 -4.88 3.18 0.00
CA THR A 42 -6.35 3.26 0.06
C THR A 42 -6.89 4.68 -0.08
N ASP A 43 -6.06 5.69 0.18
CA ASP A 43 -6.47 7.10 0.10
C ASP A 43 -6.41 7.64 -1.33
N CYS A 44 -5.39 7.29 -2.11
CA CYS A 44 -5.12 7.90 -3.42
C CYS A 44 -4.87 6.92 -4.57
N GLY A 45 -4.78 5.61 -4.30
CA GLY A 45 -4.60 4.61 -5.36
C GLY A 45 -3.16 4.41 -5.84
N HIS A 46 -2.17 5.08 -5.23
CA HIS A 46 -0.75 4.89 -5.60
C HIS A 46 -0.32 3.43 -5.42
N VAL A 47 0.32 2.86 -6.45
CA VAL A 47 0.85 1.49 -6.43
C VAL A 47 2.36 1.50 -6.22
N GLY A 48 2.79 1.00 -5.06
CA GLY A 48 4.19 0.94 -4.64
C GLY A 48 4.66 -0.48 -4.37
N CYS A 49 5.96 -0.73 -4.50
CA CYS A 49 6.57 -2.00 -4.10
C CYS A 49 6.65 -2.11 -2.56
N CYS A 50 6.51 -3.33 -2.05
CA CYS A 50 6.48 -3.62 -0.61
C CYS A 50 7.84 -3.46 0.08
N ASP A 51 7.85 -3.56 1.42
CA ASP A 51 9.06 -3.44 2.26
C ASP A 51 10.12 -4.53 2.03
N SER A 52 9.74 -5.66 1.46
CA SER A 52 10.66 -6.72 1.04
C SER A 52 11.34 -6.43 -0.30
N SER A 53 10.94 -5.36 -1.00
CA SER A 53 11.59 -4.89 -2.22
C SER A 53 12.72 -3.90 -1.87
N PRO A 54 13.76 -3.75 -2.72
CA PRO A 54 14.92 -2.90 -2.40
C PRO A 54 14.54 -1.46 -2.03
N ASN A 55 13.58 -0.87 -2.75
CA ASN A 55 13.24 0.55 -2.65
C ASN A 55 12.06 0.88 -1.73
N ARG A 56 11.26 -0.12 -1.32
CA ARG A 56 10.16 0.04 -0.33
C ARG A 56 9.22 1.22 -0.63
N HIS A 57 8.86 1.40 -1.91
CA HIS A 57 8.13 2.60 -2.35
C HIS A 57 6.77 2.78 -1.67
N ALA A 58 6.10 1.71 -1.22
CA ALA A 58 4.87 1.84 -0.44
C ALA A 58 5.08 2.58 0.90
N THR A 59 6.23 2.38 1.55
CA THR A 59 6.59 3.04 2.81
C THR A 59 7.09 4.46 2.57
N VAL A 60 7.93 4.67 1.55
CA VAL A 60 8.36 6.01 1.13
C VAL A 60 7.15 6.89 0.79
N HIS A 61 6.18 6.33 0.07
CA HIS A 61 4.91 7.01 -0.25
C HIS A 61 4.16 7.44 1.02
N HIS A 62 4.04 6.55 2.02
CA HIS A 62 3.45 6.90 3.31
C HIS A 62 4.21 8.03 4.02
N GLU A 63 5.54 7.98 4.05
CA GLU A 63 6.36 9.00 4.70
C GLU A 63 6.18 10.39 4.07
N GLN A 64 6.00 10.45 2.75
CA GLN A 64 5.83 11.69 1.99
C GLN A 64 4.39 12.24 2.06
N THR A 65 3.38 11.37 1.96
CA THR A 65 1.97 11.78 1.83
C THR A 65 1.20 11.74 3.14
N ARG A 66 1.69 10.96 4.12
CA ARG A 66 1.01 10.61 5.37
C ARG A 66 -0.29 9.83 5.18
N HIS A 67 -0.49 9.19 4.02
CA HIS A 67 -1.62 8.29 3.83
C HIS A 67 -1.46 7.04 4.73
N PRO A 68 -2.37 6.82 5.68
CA PRO A 68 -2.11 5.94 6.81
C PRO A 68 -2.19 4.45 6.46
N VAL A 69 -2.91 4.09 5.39
CA VAL A 69 -3.26 2.70 5.08
C VAL A 69 -2.88 2.32 3.65
N ILE A 70 -2.30 1.14 3.53
CA ILE A 70 -2.12 0.42 2.27
C ILE A 70 -2.90 -0.90 2.31
N ARG A 71 -3.21 -1.40 1.13
CA ARG A 71 -3.80 -2.72 0.90
C ARG A 71 -2.88 -3.56 0.03
N SER A 72 -2.92 -4.88 0.18
CA SER A 72 -2.31 -5.76 -0.83
C SER A 72 -2.91 -5.50 -2.21
N PHE A 73 -2.06 -5.48 -3.22
CA PHE A 73 -2.45 -5.42 -4.63
C PHE A 73 -2.21 -6.76 -5.34
N GLU A 74 -1.95 -7.82 -4.56
CA GLU A 74 -1.76 -9.17 -5.08
C GLU A 74 -3.13 -9.85 -5.31
N PRO A 75 -3.28 -10.64 -6.39
CA PRO A 75 -4.51 -11.38 -6.66
C PRO A 75 -4.88 -12.32 -5.50
N GLY A 76 -6.11 -12.19 -4.99
CA GLY A 76 -6.64 -13.04 -3.93
C GLY A 76 -6.31 -12.58 -2.51
N GLU A 77 -5.52 -11.53 -2.33
CA GLU A 77 -5.25 -10.92 -1.03
C GLU A 77 -6.16 -9.70 -0.78
N ASN A 78 -6.65 -9.55 0.44
CA ASN A 78 -7.52 -8.43 0.83
C ASN A 78 -7.08 -7.73 2.11
N TRP A 79 -5.92 -8.08 2.65
CA TRP A 79 -5.44 -7.48 3.89
C TRP A 79 -4.98 -6.04 3.66
N MET A 80 -5.08 -5.26 4.74
CA MET A 80 -4.66 -3.87 4.84
C MET A 80 -3.67 -3.72 5.99
N TRP A 81 -2.73 -2.80 5.84
CA TRP A 81 -1.77 -2.43 6.86
C TRP A 81 -1.87 -0.95 7.16
N CYS A 82 -1.98 -0.60 8.44
CA CYS A 82 -1.88 0.77 8.90
C CYS A 82 -0.46 1.05 9.39
N TYR A 83 0.22 2.01 8.76
CA TYR A 83 1.55 2.43 9.17
C TYR A 83 1.55 3.19 10.50
N VAL A 84 0.48 3.93 10.80
CA VAL A 84 0.39 4.78 11.99
C VAL A 84 0.24 3.95 13.26
N ASP A 85 -0.62 2.94 13.22
CA ASP A 85 -0.92 2.07 14.37
C ASP A 85 -0.12 0.75 14.34
N GLU A 86 0.63 0.50 13.26
CA GLU A 86 1.35 -0.75 13.00
C GLU A 86 0.45 -1.99 13.14
N GLN A 87 -0.75 -1.91 12.55
CA GLN A 87 -1.78 -2.95 12.65
C GLN A 87 -2.13 -3.54 11.29
N LEU A 88 -2.27 -4.87 11.28
CA LEU A 88 -2.83 -5.65 10.18
C LEU A 88 -4.35 -5.78 10.34
N GLY A 89 -5.09 -5.59 9.25
CA GLY A 89 -6.54 -5.78 9.19
C GLY A 89 -7.01 -6.31 7.83
N VAL A 90 -8.32 -6.48 7.69
CA VAL A 90 -9.04 -6.81 6.45
C VAL A 90 -10.26 -5.91 6.31
#